data_AF-A0A4S4ZWT2-F1
#
_entry.id   AF-A0A4S4ZWT2-F1
#
_cell.length_a   1.000
_cell.length_b   1.000
_cell.length_c   1.000
_cell.angle_alpha   90.00
_cell.angle_beta   90.00
_cell.angle_gamma   90.00
#
_symmetry.space_group_name_H-M   'P 1'
#
loop_
_entity.id
_entity.type
_entity.pdbx_description
1 polymer ?
#
loop_
_entity_poly.entity_id
_entity_poly.type
_entity_poly.pdbx_seq_one_letter_code
_entity_poly.pdbx_strand_id
1 'polypeptide(L)'
;MLSLLTGTAMSAAEVARELDTTHANASYHLRVLLDAGLIVVEGEERIRGGVAKRYRYLVGEGPAQSEADLAAEVEVIAQELVRRHREGAQAPRVIADAELWLAPETWQQVVDLLKQASRLMHEGALPPRTDGAVKANLSLAAFRMS
;
A
#
# COMPACT_ATOMS: atom_id res chain seq x y z
N MET A 1 -3.18 6.86 2.52
CA MET A 1 -3.71 6.33 3.81
C MET A 1 -3.25 4.91 4.05
N LEU A 2 -3.53 3.95 3.15
CA LEU A 2 -3.10 2.54 3.27
C LEU A 2 -1.60 2.38 3.61
N SER A 3 -0.70 3.07 2.91
CA SER A 3 0.74 2.99 3.18
C SER A 3 1.15 3.38 4.63
N LEU A 4 0.39 4.24 5.31
CA LEU A 4 0.65 4.59 6.72
C LEU A 4 0.25 3.44 7.65
N LEU A 5 -0.88 2.78 7.33
CA LEU A 5 -1.46 1.68 8.11
C LEU A 5 -0.71 0.35 7.87
N THR A 6 0.20 0.30 6.89
CA THR A 6 1.02 -0.87 6.60
C THR A 6 2.09 -1.12 7.65
N GLY A 7 2.72 -0.08 8.20
CA GLY A 7 3.82 -0.23 9.18
C GLY A 7 3.35 -0.26 10.64
N THR A 8 2.24 0.40 10.94
CA THR A 8 1.68 0.45 12.29
C THR A 8 0.17 0.63 12.24
N ALA A 9 -0.56 0.11 13.23
CA ALA A 9 -1.95 0.49 13.38
C ALA A 9 -2.06 1.94 13.84
N MET A 10 -3.06 2.68 13.32
CA MET A 10 -3.25 4.10 13.62
C MET A 10 -4.72 4.45 13.81
N SER A 11 -4.99 5.41 14.69
CA SER A 11 -6.28 6.07 14.85
C SER A 11 -6.53 7.11 13.76
N ALA A 12 -7.79 7.52 13.61
CA ALA A 12 -8.17 8.59 12.67
C ALA A 12 -7.44 9.91 12.94
N ALA A 13 -7.14 10.22 14.21
CA ALA A 13 -6.42 11.42 14.60
C ALA A 13 -4.94 11.38 14.19
N GLU A 14 -4.26 10.24 14.36
CA GLU A 14 -2.88 10.07 13.91
C GLU A 14 -2.80 10.12 12.38
N VAL A 15 -3.72 9.46 11.67
CA VAL A 15 -3.79 9.50 10.21
C VAL A 15 -4.04 10.92 9.69
N ALA A 16 -4.96 11.66 10.31
CA ALA A 16 -5.25 13.05 9.95
C ALA A 16 -4.00 13.93 10.06
N ARG A 17 -3.22 13.74 11.13
CA ARG A 17 -1.96 14.45 11.37
C ARG A 17 -0.90 14.12 10.33
N GLU A 18 -0.69 12.84 10.03
CA GLU A 18 0.34 12.41 9.07
C GLU A 18 0.03 12.85 7.62
N LEU A 19 -1.25 12.96 7.28
CA LEU A 19 -1.70 13.35 5.93
C LEU A 19 -2.05 14.83 5.81
N ASP A 20 -1.88 15.62 6.87
CA ASP A 20 -2.28 17.03 6.93
C ASP A 20 -3.72 17.26 6.44
N THR A 21 -4.66 16.48 7.00
CA THR A 21 -6.09 16.52 6.63
C THR A 21 -6.99 16.60 7.86
N THR A 22 -8.28 16.79 7.66
CA THR A 22 -9.23 16.89 8.78
C THR A 22 -9.51 15.52 9.40
N HIS A 23 -9.78 15.49 10.70
CA HIS A 23 -10.21 14.28 11.40
C HIS A 23 -11.46 13.65 10.75
N ALA A 24 -12.40 14.49 10.31
CA ALA A 24 -13.62 14.03 9.63
C ALA A 24 -13.31 13.31 8.31
N ASN A 25 -12.42 13.87 7.50
CA ASN A 25 -12.00 13.26 6.24
C ASN A 25 -11.23 11.94 6.45
N ALA A 26 -10.31 11.92 7.42
CA ALA A 26 -9.61 10.70 7.79
C ALA A 26 -10.58 9.60 8.28
N SER A 27 -11.54 9.95 9.14
CA SER A 27 -12.54 9.01 9.66
C SER A 27 -13.44 8.46 8.55
N TYR A 28 -13.83 9.30 7.60
CA TYR A 28 -14.62 8.89 6.44
C TYR A 28 -13.87 7.85 5.60
N HIS A 29 -12.64 8.15 5.19
CA HIS A 29 -11.86 7.24 4.36
C HIS A 29 -11.49 5.94 5.08
N LEU A 30 -11.19 5.98 6.38
CA LEU A 30 -10.97 4.76 7.16
C LEU A 30 -12.20 3.84 7.17
N ARG A 31 -13.40 4.42 7.24
CA ARG A 31 -14.63 3.63 7.14
C ARG A 31 -14.79 3.00 5.76
N VAL A 32 -14.58 3.77 4.69
CA VAL A 32 -14.63 3.26 3.31
C VAL A 32 -13.65 2.09 3.12
N LEU A 33 -12.42 2.22 3.62
CA LEU A 33 -11.40 1.17 3.53
C LEU A 33 -11.76 -0.07 4.37
N LEU A 34 -12.36 0.13 5.55
CA LEU A 34 -12.81 -0.96 6.42
C LEU A 34 -13.97 -1.72 5.78
N ASP A 35 -14.95 -1.00 5.24
CA ASP A 35 -16.11 -1.58 4.56
C ASP A 35 -15.70 -2.35 3.30
N ALA A 36 -14.63 -1.90 2.62
CA ALA A 36 -14.01 -2.60 1.49
C ALA A 36 -13.13 -3.79 1.90
N GLY A 37 -12.93 -4.05 3.21
CA GLY A 37 -12.11 -5.16 3.70
C GLY A 37 -10.59 -4.97 3.50
N LEU A 38 -10.12 -3.75 3.22
CA LEU A 38 -8.70 -3.46 2.99
C LEU A 38 -7.92 -3.23 4.30
N ILE A 39 -8.64 -2.91 5.38
CA ILE A 39 -8.07 -2.68 6.71
C ILE A 39 -8.94 -3.37 7.77
N VAL A 40 -8.39 -3.54 8.96
CA VAL A 40 -9.12 -4.05 10.14
C VAL A 40 -8.95 -3.12 11.33
N VAL A 41 -9.84 -3.24 12.30
CA VAL A 41 -9.65 -2.66 13.64
C VAL A 41 -8.74 -3.62 14.41
N GLU A 42 -7.48 -3.26 14.60
CA GLU A 42 -6.51 -4.07 15.35
C GLU A 42 -6.65 -3.85 16.87
N GLY A 43 -7.14 -2.68 17.28
CA GLY A 43 -7.34 -2.39 18.69
C GLY A 43 -8.09 -1.11 18.96
N GLU A 44 -8.24 -0.81 20.24
CA GLU A 44 -8.93 0.36 20.76
C GLU A 44 -8.11 1.00 21.88
N GLU A 45 -8.09 2.34 21.91
CA GLU A 45 -7.32 3.13 22.88
C GLU A 45 -8.25 4.11 23.62
N ARG A 46 -8.12 4.20 24.94
CA ARG A 46 -8.91 5.16 25.74
C ARG A 46 -8.35 6.57 25.57
N ILE A 47 -9.22 7.50 25.20
CA ILE A 47 -8.89 8.93 25.04
C ILE A 47 -9.80 9.79 25.93
N ARG A 48 -9.46 11.07 26.09
CA ARG A 48 -10.33 12.02 26.79
C ARG A 48 -11.66 12.11 26.04
N GLY A 49 -12.73 11.61 26.66
CA GLY A 49 -14.08 11.65 26.09
C GLY A 49 -14.50 10.41 25.29
N GLY A 50 -13.74 9.32 25.28
CA GLY A 50 -14.20 8.07 24.65
C GLY A 50 -13.11 7.06 24.34
N VAL A 51 -13.36 6.25 23.31
CA VAL A 51 -12.47 5.20 22.83
C VAL A 51 -12.17 5.45 21.35
N ALA A 52 -10.90 5.38 20.97
CA ALA A 52 -10.42 5.53 19.61
C ALA A 52 -10.03 4.17 19.02
N LYS A 53 -10.62 3.80 17.89
CA LYS A 53 -10.21 2.62 17.11
C LYS A 53 -8.87 2.85 16.45
N ARG A 54 -8.02 1.82 16.44
CA ARG A 54 -6.75 1.76 15.70
C ARG A 54 -6.90 0.78 14.53
N TYR A 55 -6.58 1.25 13.35
CA TYR A 55 -6.77 0.52 12.09
C TYR A 55 -5.43 0.04 11.53
N ARG A 56 -5.39 -1.17 10.98
CA ARG A 56 -4.20 -1.78 10.36
C ARG A 56 -4.53 -2.24 8.94
N TYR A 57 -3.58 -2.10 8.02
CA TYR A 57 -3.68 -2.72 6.69
C TYR A 57 -3.52 -4.24 6.77
N LEU A 58 -4.36 -4.97 6.02
CA LEU A 58 -4.23 -6.42 5.88
C LEU A 58 -3.23 -6.74 4.76
N VAL A 59 -2.12 -7.36 5.13
CA VAL A 59 -1.16 -7.91 4.16
C VAL A 59 -1.70 -9.25 3.65
N GLY A 60 -2.02 -9.34 2.37
CA GLY A 60 -2.56 -10.55 1.77
C GLY A 60 -3.33 -10.28 0.48
N GLU A 61 -4.08 -11.28 0.04
CA GLU A 61 -5.00 -11.11 -1.09
C GLU A 61 -6.16 -10.20 -0.65
N GLY A 62 -6.29 -9.05 -1.33
CA GLY A 62 -7.40 -8.13 -1.14
C GLY A 62 -8.73 -8.73 -1.60
N PRO A 63 -9.83 -7.96 -1.53
CA PRO A 63 -11.12 -8.40 -2.06
C PRO A 63 -10.98 -8.77 -3.54
N ALA A 64 -11.79 -9.71 -4.01
CA ALA A 64 -11.87 -10.04 -5.43
C ALA A 64 -12.24 -8.78 -6.23
N GLN A 65 -11.46 -8.49 -7.27
CA GLN A 65 -11.62 -7.30 -8.10
C GLN A 65 -12.33 -7.66 -9.41
N SER A 66 -13.21 -6.77 -9.88
CA SER A 66 -13.72 -6.86 -11.24
C SER A 66 -12.66 -6.42 -12.25
N GLU A 67 -12.86 -6.74 -13.52
CA GLU A 67 -11.97 -6.27 -14.60
C GLU A 67 -11.90 -4.74 -14.67
N ALA A 68 -13.03 -4.05 -14.41
CA ALA A 68 -13.07 -2.60 -14.36
C ALA A 68 -12.25 -2.04 -13.18
N ASP A 69 -12.28 -2.71 -12.02
CA ASP A 69 -11.46 -2.32 -10.86
C ASP A 69 -9.97 -2.51 -11.14
N LEU A 70 -9.59 -3.60 -11.80
CA LEU A 70 -8.21 -3.86 -12.20
C LEU A 70 -7.69 -2.81 -13.18
N ALA A 71 -8.48 -2.44 -14.19
CA ALA A 71 -8.12 -1.38 -15.13
C ALA A 71 -7.93 -0.03 -14.42
N ALA A 72 -8.86 0.35 -13.54
CA ALA A 72 -8.76 1.57 -12.75
C ALA A 72 -7.54 1.56 -11.81
N GLU A 73 -7.22 0.41 -11.20
CA GLU A 73 -6.05 0.27 -10.36
C GLU A 73 -4.74 0.45 -11.15
N VAL A 74 -4.64 -0.17 -12.33
CA VAL A 74 -3.47 -0.01 -13.22
C VAL A 74 -3.27 1.46 -13.60
N GLU A 75 -4.34 2.17 -13.97
CA GLU A 75 -4.27 3.60 -14.29
C GLU A 75 -3.77 4.44 -13.10
N VAL A 76 -4.31 4.19 -11.90
CA VAL A 76 -3.91 4.90 -10.68
C VAL A 76 -2.45 4.60 -10.33
N ILE A 77 -2.01 3.34 -10.43
CA ILE A 77 -0.62 2.95 -10.19
C ILE A 77 0.32 3.68 -11.16
N ALA A 78 -0.04 3.74 -12.44
CA ALA A 78 0.76 4.43 -13.46
C ALA A 78 0.88 5.94 -13.19
N GLN A 79 -0.23 6.61 -12.85
CA GLN A 79 -0.23 8.03 -12.49
C GLN A 79 0.64 8.30 -11.26
N GLU A 80 0.48 7.48 -10.22
CA GLU A 80 1.27 7.60 -8.99
C GLU A 80 2.75 7.29 -9.20
N LEU A 81 3.09 6.34 -10.08
CA LEU A 81 4.46 6.05 -10.47
C LEU A 81 5.12 7.27 -11.10
N VAL A 82 4.43 7.93 -12.05
CA VAL A 82 4.93 9.17 -12.67
C VAL A 82 5.12 10.28 -11.63
N ARG A 83 4.16 10.48 -10.72
CA ARG A 83 4.25 11.48 -9.66
C ARG A 83 5.45 11.22 -8.74
N ARG A 84 5.58 9.98 -8.23
CA ARG A 84 6.68 9.58 -7.32
C ARG A 84 8.04 9.63 -8.00
N HIS A 85 8.10 9.29 -9.28
CA HIS A 85 9.34 9.40 -10.06
C HIS A 85 9.86 10.84 -10.10
N ARG A 86 8.97 11.84 -10.23
CA ARG A 86 9.34 13.27 -10.22
C ARG A 86 9.78 13.77 -8.84
N GLU A 87 9.23 13.21 -7.77
CA GLU A 87 9.53 13.56 -6.38
C GLU A 87 10.73 12.79 -5.81
N GLY A 88 11.21 11.76 -6.52
CA GLY A 88 12.22 10.82 -6.03
C GLY A 88 13.59 11.46 -5.79
N ALA A 89 14.25 11.05 -4.71
CA ALA A 89 15.64 11.39 -4.46
C ALA A 89 16.57 10.78 -5.51
N GLN A 90 17.74 11.40 -5.74
CA GLN A 90 18.79 10.80 -6.57
C GLN A 90 19.43 9.61 -5.82
N ALA A 91 18.81 8.44 -5.96
CA ALA A 91 19.26 7.18 -5.39
C ALA A 91 19.31 6.09 -6.48
N PRO A 92 20.03 4.97 -6.25
CA PRO A 92 19.96 3.82 -7.13
C PRO A 92 18.51 3.38 -7.33
N ARG A 93 18.12 3.20 -8.60
CA ARG A 93 16.76 2.84 -9.00
C ARG A 93 16.81 1.58 -9.86
N VAL A 94 15.84 0.70 -9.65
CA VAL A 94 15.58 -0.43 -10.54
C VAL A 94 14.34 -0.06 -11.34
N ILE A 95 14.50 0.01 -12.67
CA ILE A 95 13.40 0.16 -13.62
C ILE A 95 13.59 -0.95 -14.64
N ALA A 96 12.55 -1.75 -14.83
CA ALA A 96 12.51 -2.79 -15.84
C ALA A 96 11.16 -2.73 -16.55
N ASP A 97 11.21 -2.77 -17.87
CA ASP A 97 10.06 -2.93 -18.76
C ASP A 97 10.47 -3.94 -19.82
N ALA A 98 9.71 -5.03 -19.93
CA ALA A 98 10.07 -6.15 -20.78
C ALA A 98 8.83 -6.98 -21.17
N GLU A 99 8.64 -7.14 -22.47
CA GLU A 99 7.68 -8.07 -23.07
C GLU A 99 8.46 -9.19 -23.75
N LEU A 100 8.43 -10.40 -23.17
CA LEU A 100 9.27 -11.53 -23.58
C LEU A 100 8.49 -12.84 -23.56
N TRP A 101 8.92 -13.79 -24.40
CA TRP A 101 8.48 -15.18 -24.32
C TRP A 101 9.33 -15.94 -23.30
N LEU A 102 8.67 -16.55 -22.31
CA LEU A 102 9.31 -17.29 -21.23
C LEU A 102 8.76 -18.72 -21.16
N ALA A 103 9.59 -19.66 -20.70
CA ALA A 103 9.08 -20.95 -20.25
C ALA A 103 8.07 -20.74 -19.09
N PRO A 104 7.00 -21.55 -18.98
CA PRO A 104 6.00 -21.41 -17.92
C PRO A 104 6.60 -21.40 -16.51
N GLU A 105 7.61 -22.22 -16.27
CA GLU A 105 8.30 -22.34 -14.99
C GLU A 105 9.07 -21.06 -14.66
N THR A 106 9.73 -20.47 -15.66
CA THR A 106 10.41 -19.17 -15.53
C THR A 106 9.40 -18.06 -15.21
N TRP A 107 8.26 -18.04 -15.89
CA TRP A 107 7.20 -17.07 -15.59
C TRP A 107 6.68 -17.21 -14.15
N GLN A 108 6.42 -18.43 -13.69
CA GLN A 108 5.99 -18.68 -12.32
C GLN A 108 7.04 -18.19 -11.30
N GLN A 109 8.32 -18.46 -11.56
CA GLN A 109 9.41 -17.99 -10.70
C GLN A 109 9.47 -16.46 -10.62
N VAL A 110 9.25 -15.74 -11.74
CA VAL A 110 9.17 -14.28 -11.75
C VAL A 110 8.02 -13.80 -10.85
N VAL A 111 6.82 -14.35 -11.00
CA VAL A 111 5.65 -13.99 -10.19
C VAL A 111 5.92 -14.24 -8.70
N ASP A 112 6.54 -15.35 -8.34
CA ASP A 112 6.85 -15.68 -6.95
C ASP A 112 7.86 -14.72 -6.33
N LEU A 113 8.90 -14.32 -7.07
CA LEU A 113 9.88 -13.33 -6.62
C LEU A 113 9.24 -11.96 -6.39
N LEU A 114 8.32 -11.54 -7.28
CA LEU A 114 7.58 -10.29 -7.13
C LEU A 114 6.69 -10.30 -5.87
N LYS A 115 5.98 -11.42 -5.64
CA LYS A 115 5.19 -11.61 -4.41
C LYS A 115 6.06 -11.58 -3.15
N GLN A 116 7.23 -12.22 -3.19
CA GLN A 116 8.19 -12.19 -2.08
C GLN A 116 8.71 -10.77 -1.80
N ALA A 117 9.07 -10.01 -2.84
CA ALA A 117 9.52 -8.63 -2.69
C ALA A 117 8.42 -7.72 -2.10
N SER A 118 7.18 -7.86 -2.57
CA SER A 118 6.01 -7.14 -2.03
C SER A 118 5.78 -7.47 -0.55
N ARG A 119 5.80 -8.77 -0.19
CA ARG A 119 5.62 -9.22 1.19
C ARG A 119 6.72 -8.66 2.10
N LEU A 120 7.98 -8.77 1.69
CA LEU A 120 9.12 -8.23 2.44
C LEU A 120 8.93 -6.72 2.73
N MET A 121 8.47 -5.96 1.74
CA MET A 121 8.21 -4.53 1.91
C MET A 121 7.09 -4.24 2.92
N HIS A 122 6.01 -5.02 2.89
CA HIS A 122 4.88 -4.83 3.79
C HIS A 122 5.19 -5.28 5.23
N GLU A 123 5.80 -6.45 5.41
CA GLU A 123 6.16 -6.98 6.72
C GLU A 123 7.30 -6.20 7.39
N GLY A 124 8.23 -5.66 6.59
CA GLY A 124 9.33 -4.81 7.06
C GLY A 124 8.97 -3.34 7.27
N ALA A 125 7.72 -2.94 7.03
CA ALA A 125 7.31 -1.54 7.12
C ALA A 125 7.40 -1.02 8.56
N LEU A 126 8.11 0.08 8.75
CA LEU A 126 8.25 0.78 10.03
C LEU A 126 7.19 1.88 10.18
N PRO A 127 6.91 2.37 11.42
CA PRO A 127 6.07 3.54 11.62
C PRO A 127 6.55 4.75 10.80
N PRO A 128 5.62 5.60 10.33
CA PRO A 128 5.98 6.83 9.63
C PRO A 128 6.98 7.68 10.42
N ARG A 129 7.95 8.29 9.73
CA ARG A 129 8.98 9.18 10.31
C ARG A 129 9.93 8.53 11.32
N THR A 130 10.02 7.20 11.37
CA THR A 130 11.04 6.51 12.18
C THR A 130 12.44 6.97 11.76
N ASP A 131 13.26 7.37 12.73
CA ASP A 131 14.64 7.81 12.49
C ASP A 131 15.46 6.70 11.81
N GLY A 132 16.20 7.07 10.76
CA GLY A 132 17.01 6.13 9.97
C GLY A 132 16.22 5.26 8.99
N ALA A 133 14.88 5.36 8.95
CA ALA A 133 14.08 4.61 7.97
C ALA A 133 14.21 5.17 6.55
N VAL A 134 14.25 4.28 5.56
CA VAL A 134 14.20 4.65 4.13
C VAL A 134 12.75 4.81 3.70
N LYS A 135 12.38 6.01 3.24
CA LYS A 135 11.07 6.24 2.61
C LYS A 135 11.09 5.69 1.18
N ALA A 136 10.73 4.42 1.03
CA ALA A 136 10.70 3.72 -0.24
C ALA A 136 9.28 3.61 -0.81
N ASN A 137 9.18 3.46 -2.14
CA ASN A 137 7.98 2.96 -2.80
C ASN A 137 8.35 1.76 -3.66
N LEU A 138 7.39 0.86 -3.84
CA LEU A 138 7.47 -0.23 -4.81
C LEU A 138 6.13 -0.28 -5.54
N SER A 139 6.17 -0.33 -6.86
CA SER A 139 5.02 -0.59 -7.72
C SER A 139 5.40 -1.73 -8.63
N LEU A 140 4.64 -2.82 -8.62
CA LEU A 140 4.88 -4.01 -9.42
C LEU A 140 3.65 -4.27 -10.29
N ALA A 141 3.87 -4.62 -11.55
CA ALA A 141 2.85 -5.13 -12.44
C ALA A 141 3.45 -6.29 -13.22
N ALA A 142 2.76 -7.43 -13.25
CA ALA A 142 3.18 -8.61 -13.99
C ALA A 142 1.93 -9.41 -14.36
N PHE A 143 1.69 -9.58 -15.66
CA PHE A 143 0.55 -10.32 -16.19
C PHE A 143 0.97 -11.05 -17.47
N ARG A 144 0.23 -12.10 -17.81
CA ARG A 144 0.41 -12.80 -19.09
C ARG A 144 -0.25 -11.99 -20.19
N MET A 145 0.42 -11.89 -21.33
CA MET A 145 -0.17 -11.36 -22.56
C MET A 145 -1.03 -12.44 -23.22
N SER A 146 -2.13 -12.02 -23.86
CA SER A 146 -3.03 -12.86 -24.65
C SER A 146 -2.80 -12.68 -26.15
#